data_AF-A0A818B5J9-F1
#
_entry.id   AF-A0A818B5J9-F1
#
_cell.length_a   1.000
_cell.length_b   1.000
_cell.length_c   1.000
_cell.angle_alpha   90.00
_cell.angle_beta   90.00
_cell.angle_gamma   90.00
#
_symmetry.space_group_name_H-M   'P 1'
#
loop_
_entity.id
_entity.type
_entity.pdbx_description
1 polymer ?
#
loop_
_entity_poly.entity_id
_entity_poly.type
_entity_poly.pdbx_seq_one_letter_code
_entity_poly.pdbx_strand_id
1 'polypeptide(L)'
;MFSSQVSSSSVDLEIEDAVTEVEFDCIVSDGDADAKYVSAMRLMSGFFASLPNFSVHQHQQAFTVKLKSRWPWFFLREQQLLLFFQYATHLATKWRNHLLSSTAELRLGDQSISINHLYSIIDNAKFTKIDHGLTKSDINPKDRQNFSSCVKLTSDDLFKILKDNVDTQRTLIYLQMLKMIIMAYVNKKTTIAARLRSAWCVVFFCRIWLTWIKLKTLKTTQFSEKNKSKYFITRPAYLSVELNAHNLLYLILLVQQKQLPPQSLYIHTFSSQACESIFRNTRALSGVYSTIVNFTVHDFLRRAQRLSLLNDIKCKHLNDTSVNNLVFPVHYKHRHDNQSLAIQSQAEVDLIDVEQIITEAYHEAIDMLSGLEILNLMNDKTVLGLKPLSEYVFKQLNSYSKMYDYSCQLNQTDDGEFEIADDDDDDDDDDDDDDDDDNGTAADLNSNGFSSNDDYDDDDEQDDTRNLINTTKEEFSGMKVFNMVQPHIEHSYFKATINDDIKYMHKQTACWLLTGEKSYHNRMNCRIYRNHPNIWNFIDFMKTEEKRVQNIVLQWSSGASKKKTKRTTALQNRINTLYSRYNNYLITASDLLNGLPLVVAKKL
;
A
#
# COMPACT_ATOMS: atom_id res chain seq x y z
N MET A 1 16.20 -6.46 53.98
CA MET A 1 16.63 -7.86 53.82
C MET A 1 16.18 -8.30 52.43
N PHE A 2 17.14 -8.51 51.52
CA PHE A 2 17.06 -8.95 50.11
C PHE A 2 16.20 -8.10 49.13
N SER A 3 16.74 -7.39 48.12
CA SER A 3 17.56 -7.78 46.94
C SER A 3 16.87 -8.73 45.97
N SER A 4 16.49 -8.23 44.77
CA SER A 4 17.12 -8.63 43.50
C SER A 4 16.53 -7.89 42.29
N GLN A 5 17.42 -7.56 41.35
CA GLN A 5 17.18 -7.00 40.02
C GLN A 5 16.35 -7.93 39.12
N VAL A 6 15.58 -7.35 38.19
CA VAL A 6 15.48 -7.85 36.81
C VAL A 6 15.55 -6.65 35.88
N SER A 7 16.69 -6.54 35.19
CA SER A 7 16.86 -5.78 33.97
C SER A 7 16.30 -6.60 32.80
N SER A 8 15.39 -6.03 32.01
CA SER A 8 15.18 -6.45 30.63
C SER A 8 15.01 -5.21 29.77
N SER A 9 15.95 -5.08 28.84
CA SER A 9 16.09 -4.07 27.81
C SER A 9 14.81 -3.85 27.02
N SER A 10 14.27 -2.64 27.12
CA SER A 10 13.29 -2.05 26.22
C SER A 10 13.99 -1.65 24.92
N VAL A 11 13.89 -2.50 23.91
CA VAL A 11 14.05 -2.12 22.51
C VAL A 11 12.75 -2.53 21.87
N ASP A 12 11.91 -1.54 21.58
CA ASP A 12 10.75 -1.55 20.67
C ASP A 12 9.71 -0.58 21.25
N LEU A 13 9.78 0.71 20.81
CA LEU A 13 8.69 1.72 20.76
C LEU A 13 9.24 3.17 20.58
N GLU A 14 10.22 3.39 19.70
CA GLU A 14 10.76 4.76 19.51
C GLU A 14 9.82 5.73 18.77
N ILE A 15 8.77 5.25 18.09
CA ILE A 15 7.82 6.13 17.38
C ILE A 15 6.67 6.59 18.28
N GLU A 16 6.20 5.78 19.23
CA GLU A 16 5.13 6.19 20.17
C GLU A 16 5.70 7.05 21.32
N ASP A 17 6.89 6.73 21.83
CA ASP A 17 7.52 7.52 22.90
C ASP A 17 7.99 8.92 22.41
N ALA A 18 8.40 9.04 21.13
CA ALA A 18 8.74 10.34 20.56
C ALA A 18 7.51 11.22 20.22
N VAL A 19 6.34 10.59 20.01
CA VAL A 19 5.07 11.29 19.74
C VAL A 19 4.34 11.65 21.03
N THR A 20 4.67 11.05 22.17
CA THR A 20 4.04 11.39 23.47
C THR A 20 4.69 12.59 24.17
N GLU A 21 5.95 12.93 23.87
CA GLU A 21 6.59 14.15 24.39
C GLU A 21 6.15 15.45 23.68
N VAL A 22 5.46 15.34 22.55
CA VAL A 22 4.87 16.47 21.82
C VAL A 22 3.36 16.21 21.77
N GLU A 23 2.55 17.08 22.35
CA GLU A 23 1.09 16.96 22.47
C GLU A 23 0.38 16.84 21.09
N PHE A 24 0.52 15.69 20.43
CA PHE A 24 -0.10 15.33 19.18
C PHE A 24 -1.08 14.19 19.45
N ASP A 25 -2.37 14.54 19.47
CA ASP A 25 -3.43 13.56 19.28
C ASP A 25 -3.26 12.96 17.88
N CYS A 26 -2.56 11.82 17.76
CA CYS A 26 -2.40 11.12 16.50
C CYS A 26 -3.74 10.45 16.15
N ILE A 27 -4.62 11.18 15.46
CA ILE A 27 -6.00 10.74 15.25
C ILE A 27 -6.11 9.70 14.12
N VAL A 28 -5.24 9.76 13.09
CA VAL A 28 -5.43 8.97 11.85
C VAL A 28 -4.13 8.40 11.30
N SER A 29 -4.06 7.08 11.13
CA SER A 29 -3.07 6.40 10.29
C SER A 29 -3.69 6.00 8.95
N ASP A 30 -3.00 6.32 7.85
CA ASP A 30 -3.37 5.92 6.49
C ASP A 30 -2.50 4.76 5.97
N GLY A 31 -3.05 3.92 5.08
CA GLY A 31 -2.36 2.78 4.48
C GLY A 31 -2.81 2.49 3.04
N ASP A 32 -1.99 1.76 2.29
CA ASP A 32 -2.15 1.54 0.83
C ASP A 32 -3.24 0.52 0.43
N ALA A 33 -4.28 0.33 1.25
CA ALA A 33 -5.28 -0.74 1.10
C ALA A 33 -4.67 -2.15 0.97
N ASP A 34 -3.39 -2.32 1.29
CA ASP A 34 -2.64 -3.58 1.27
C ASP A 34 -3.14 -4.51 2.37
N ALA A 35 -3.14 -5.82 2.10
CA ALA A 35 -3.64 -6.82 3.05
C ALA A 35 -2.89 -6.78 4.39
N LYS A 36 -1.59 -6.47 4.40
CA LYS A 36 -0.77 -6.37 5.62
C LYS A 36 -1.17 -5.17 6.45
N TYR A 37 -1.33 -4.00 5.83
CA TYR A 37 -1.75 -2.79 6.53
C TYR A 37 -3.18 -2.90 7.04
N VAL A 38 -4.12 -3.44 6.23
CA VAL A 38 -5.49 -3.71 6.67
C VAL A 38 -5.49 -4.65 7.88
N SER A 39 -4.64 -5.68 7.88
CA SER A 39 -4.52 -6.60 9.02
C SER A 39 -3.98 -5.92 10.28
N ALA A 40 -2.95 -5.08 10.14
CA ALA A 40 -2.40 -4.30 11.24
C ALA A 40 -3.44 -3.33 11.83
N MET A 41 -4.17 -2.60 10.98
CA MET A 41 -5.25 -1.70 11.42
C MET A 41 -6.36 -2.45 12.17
N ARG A 42 -6.72 -3.66 11.69
CA ARG A 42 -7.72 -4.51 12.37
C ARG A 42 -7.25 -4.95 13.75
N LEU A 43 -5.99 -5.35 13.86
CA LEU A 43 -5.39 -5.74 15.14
C LEU A 43 -5.40 -4.59 16.13
N MET A 44 -4.98 -3.40 15.70
CA MET A 44 -4.87 -2.22 16.55
C MET A 44 -6.23 -1.64 16.97
N SER A 45 -7.22 -1.63 16.07
CA SER A 45 -8.60 -1.16 16.37
C SER A 45 -9.46 -2.21 17.10
N GLY A 46 -8.99 -3.46 17.17
CA GLY A 46 -9.80 -4.58 17.64
C GLY A 46 -10.95 -4.95 16.69
N PHE A 47 -10.86 -4.57 15.40
CA PHE A 47 -11.88 -4.83 14.37
C PHE A 47 -11.80 -6.28 13.86
N PHE A 48 -12.51 -7.17 14.56
CA PHE A 48 -12.51 -8.62 14.32
C PHE A 48 -11.10 -9.22 14.31
N ALA A 49 -10.18 -8.68 15.11
CA ALA A 49 -8.86 -9.21 15.36
C ALA A 49 -8.43 -8.79 16.77
N SER A 50 -7.53 -9.54 17.39
CA SER A 50 -7.02 -9.19 18.72
C SER A 50 -5.58 -9.63 18.90
N LEU A 51 -4.84 -8.83 19.66
CA LEU A 51 -3.54 -9.18 20.21
C LEU A 51 -3.76 -9.84 21.59
N PRO A 52 -3.11 -10.98 21.89
CA PRO A 52 -3.33 -11.70 23.14
C PRO A 52 -2.82 -10.94 24.36
N ASN A 53 -1.74 -10.16 24.21
CA ASN A 53 -1.01 -9.57 25.32
C ASN A 53 -1.14 -8.04 25.41
N PHE A 54 -1.86 -7.41 24.48
CA PHE A 54 -1.98 -5.96 24.45
C PHE A 54 -3.41 -5.53 24.18
N SER A 55 -4.01 -4.89 25.19
CA SER A 55 -5.35 -4.32 25.10
C SER A 55 -5.25 -2.83 24.76
N VAL A 56 -5.01 -2.53 23.48
CA VAL A 56 -4.90 -1.15 22.94
C VAL A 56 -6.03 -0.24 23.45
N HIS A 57 -7.25 -0.78 23.47
CA HIS A 57 -8.47 -0.09 23.92
C HIS A 57 -8.52 0.27 25.41
N GLN A 58 -7.66 -0.30 26.26
CA GLN A 58 -7.61 -0.01 27.70
C GLN A 58 -6.58 1.08 28.04
N HIS A 59 -5.93 1.66 27.03
CA HIS A 59 -4.96 2.73 27.23
C HIS A 59 -5.61 3.99 27.82
N GLN A 60 -4.92 4.69 28.72
CA GLN A 60 -5.47 5.86 29.43
C GLN A 60 -5.80 7.04 28.50
N GLN A 61 -5.10 7.13 27.37
CA GLN A 61 -5.30 8.17 26.35
C GLN A 61 -6.30 7.74 25.25
N ALA A 62 -6.98 6.60 25.38
CA ALA A 62 -7.94 6.17 24.37
C ALA A 62 -9.14 7.11 24.31
N PHE A 63 -9.51 7.51 23.10
CA PHE A 63 -10.78 8.19 22.84
C PHE A 63 -11.94 7.30 23.26
N THR A 64 -13.01 7.92 23.77
CA THR A 64 -14.20 7.19 24.22
C THR A 64 -15.45 7.81 23.62
N VAL A 65 -16.16 7.05 22.80
CA VAL A 65 -17.43 7.47 22.21
C VAL A 65 -18.59 6.89 22.98
N LYS A 66 -19.51 7.74 23.44
CA LYS A 66 -20.80 7.29 24.01
C LYS A 66 -21.76 6.91 22.90
N LEU A 67 -22.10 5.63 22.81
CA LEU A 67 -23.14 5.14 21.88
C LEU A 67 -24.52 5.28 22.54
N LYS A 68 -25.48 5.94 21.86
CA LYS A 68 -26.83 6.18 22.40
C LYS A 68 -27.63 4.88 22.54
N SER A 69 -27.36 3.90 21.69
CA SER A 69 -28.00 2.59 21.67
C SER A 69 -26.98 1.54 21.20
N ARG A 70 -27.26 0.25 21.43
CA ARG A 70 -26.44 -0.83 20.89
C ARG A 70 -26.70 -0.95 19.39
N TRP A 71 -25.97 -0.19 18.59
CA TRP A 71 -26.06 -0.23 17.13
C TRP A 71 -25.57 -1.57 16.59
N PRO A 72 -26.45 -2.46 16.09
CA PRO A 72 -26.05 -3.78 15.64
C PRO A 72 -25.18 -3.72 14.37
N TRP A 73 -25.21 -2.61 13.66
CA TRP A 73 -24.50 -2.38 12.40
C TRP A 73 -23.11 -1.75 12.59
N PHE A 74 -22.80 -1.23 13.78
CA PHE A 74 -21.52 -0.62 14.15
C PHE A 74 -20.63 -1.62 14.89
N PHE A 75 -19.39 -1.80 14.44
CA PHE A 75 -18.53 -2.92 14.86
C PHE A 75 -17.25 -2.49 15.58
N LEU A 76 -16.93 -1.19 15.64
CA LEU A 76 -15.84 -0.70 16.47
C LEU A 76 -16.23 -0.68 17.95
N ARG A 77 -15.23 -0.81 18.81
CA ARG A 77 -15.41 -0.68 20.26
C ARG A 77 -15.59 0.79 20.64
N GLU A 78 -16.26 1.05 21.76
CA GLU A 78 -16.46 2.41 22.28
C GLU A 78 -15.15 3.14 22.58
N GLN A 79 -14.09 2.40 22.93
CA GLN A 79 -12.76 2.93 23.20
C GLN A 79 -11.79 2.61 22.06
N GLN A 80 -11.14 3.63 21.52
CA GLN A 80 -10.15 3.53 20.44
C GLN A 80 -8.96 4.42 20.76
N LEU A 81 -7.74 3.87 20.70
CA LEU A 81 -6.53 4.68 20.85
C LEU A 81 -6.22 5.48 19.59
N LEU A 82 -6.39 4.85 18.43
CA LEU A 82 -6.11 5.40 17.11
C LEU A 82 -7.30 5.13 16.20
N LEU A 83 -7.56 6.06 15.26
CA LEU A 83 -8.48 5.80 14.16
C LEU A 83 -7.68 5.45 12.91
N PHE A 84 -8.24 4.57 12.11
CA PHE A 84 -7.56 4.03 10.94
C PHE A 84 -8.40 4.29 9.69
N PHE A 85 -7.77 4.93 8.71
CA PHE A 85 -8.35 5.11 7.40
C PHE A 85 -7.45 4.43 6.37
N GLN A 86 -8.06 3.84 5.36
CA GLN A 86 -7.37 3.33 4.18
C GLN A 86 -7.47 4.36 3.08
N TYR A 87 -6.40 4.48 2.29
CA TYR A 87 -6.29 5.55 1.31
C TYR A 87 -7.37 5.41 0.25
N ALA A 88 -8.28 6.38 0.21
CA ALA A 88 -9.49 6.28 -0.60
C ALA A 88 -9.22 6.23 -2.11
N THR A 89 -8.16 6.89 -2.58
CA THR A 89 -7.73 6.81 -3.99
C THR A 89 -7.29 5.40 -4.33
N HIS A 90 -6.48 4.75 -3.48
CA HIS A 90 -6.07 3.36 -3.68
C HIS A 90 -7.23 2.38 -3.54
N LEU A 91 -8.18 2.64 -2.63
CA LEU A 91 -9.41 1.86 -2.58
C LEU A 91 -10.21 1.96 -3.89
N ALA A 92 -10.35 3.17 -4.44
CA ALA A 92 -11.04 3.40 -5.70
C ALA A 92 -10.32 2.74 -6.90
N THR A 93 -8.99 2.82 -6.98
CA THR A 93 -8.23 2.14 -8.03
C THR A 93 -8.26 0.63 -7.87
N LYS A 94 -8.26 0.07 -6.65
CA LYS A 94 -8.46 -1.38 -6.44
C LYS A 94 -9.83 -1.86 -6.94
N TRP A 95 -10.89 -1.10 -6.69
CA TRP A 95 -12.21 -1.40 -7.24
C TRP A 95 -12.20 -1.36 -8.77
N ARG A 96 -11.62 -0.32 -9.38
CA ARG A 96 -11.45 -0.25 -10.85
C ARG A 96 -10.65 -1.45 -11.37
N ASN A 97 -9.47 -1.72 -10.82
CA ASN A 97 -8.59 -2.76 -11.32
C ASN A 97 -9.21 -4.14 -11.21
N HIS A 98 -10.03 -4.38 -10.17
CA HIS A 98 -10.74 -5.64 -10.05
C HIS A 98 -11.86 -5.80 -11.09
N LEU A 99 -12.51 -4.71 -11.52
CA LEU A 99 -13.40 -4.73 -12.69
C LEU A 99 -12.65 -5.03 -14.00
N LEU A 100 -11.40 -4.58 -14.11
CA LEU A 100 -10.56 -4.78 -15.30
C LEU A 100 -9.84 -6.13 -15.32
N SER A 101 -9.83 -6.86 -14.19
CA SER A 101 -9.08 -8.11 -14.07
C SER A 101 -9.71 -9.22 -14.91
N SER A 102 -8.87 -9.96 -15.64
CA SER A 102 -9.27 -11.17 -16.37
C SER A 102 -9.59 -12.34 -15.44
N THR A 103 -9.09 -12.32 -14.20
CA THR A 103 -9.30 -13.40 -13.23
C THR A 103 -10.55 -13.22 -12.37
N ALA A 104 -11.15 -12.03 -12.41
CA ALA A 104 -12.34 -11.69 -11.65
C ALA A 104 -13.61 -12.05 -12.42
N GLU A 105 -14.53 -12.75 -11.77
CA GLU A 105 -15.86 -13.07 -12.30
C GLU A 105 -16.94 -12.37 -11.47
N LEU A 106 -16.86 -11.05 -11.34
CA LEU A 106 -17.80 -10.31 -10.49
C LEU A 106 -19.26 -10.62 -10.84
N ARG A 107 -20.05 -11.06 -9.86
CA ARG A 107 -21.46 -11.43 -10.07
C ARG A 107 -22.37 -10.71 -9.11
N LEU A 108 -23.44 -10.11 -9.64
CA LEU A 108 -24.47 -9.46 -8.86
C LEU A 108 -25.84 -10.03 -9.27
N GLY A 109 -26.27 -11.07 -8.55
CA GLY A 109 -27.48 -11.81 -8.87
C GLY A 109 -27.24 -12.98 -9.84
N ASP A 110 -28.06 -13.08 -10.85
CA ASP A 110 -27.93 -14.01 -11.96
C ASP A 110 -26.93 -13.56 -13.02
N GLN A 111 -26.66 -12.25 -13.09
CA GLN A 111 -25.81 -11.63 -14.12
C GLN A 111 -24.40 -11.28 -13.63
N SER A 112 -23.46 -11.16 -14.58
CA SER A 112 -22.09 -10.72 -14.35
C SER A 112 -21.95 -9.19 -14.45
N ILE A 113 -21.01 -8.64 -13.69
CA ILE A 113 -20.49 -7.30 -13.89
C ILE A 113 -19.32 -7.44 -14.89
N SER A 114 -19.34 -6.68 -15.97
CA SER A 114 -18.37 -6.87 -17.06
C SER A 114 -17.84 -5.55 -17.61
N ILE A 115 -16.52 -5.51 -17.80
CA ILE A 115 -15.84 -4.43 -18.51
C ILE A 115 -16.25 -4.34 -19.98
N ASN A 116 -16.71 -5.45 -20.57
CA ASN A 116 -17.14 -5.51 -21.97
C ASN A 116 -18.31 -4.55 -22.25
N HIS A 117 -19.14 -4.27 -21.25
CA HIS A 117 -20.17 -3.24 -21.36
C HIS A 117 -19.57 -1.86 -21.65
N LEU A 118 -18.41 -1.52 -21.07
CA LEU A 118 -17.74 -0.25 -21.32
C LEU A 118 -17.02 -0.24 -22.67
N TYR A 119 -16.37 -1.35 -23.07
CA TYR A 119 -15.85 -1.50 -24.43
C TYR A 119 -16.96 -1.28 -25.47
N SER A 120 -18.13 -1.91 -25.26
CA SER A 120 -19.27 -1.80 -26.17
C SER A 120 -19.84 -0.39 -26.31
N ILE A 121 -19.61 0.48 -25.31
CA ILE A 121 -20.00 1.91 -25.36
C ILE A 121 -18.95 2.72 -26.10
N ILE A 122 -17.66 2.49 -25.81
CA ILE A 122 -16.53 3.20 -26.43
C ILE A 122 -16.46 2.93 -27.94
N ASP A 123 -16.67 1.68 -28.35
CA ASP A 123 -16.61 1.29 -29.76
C ASP A 123 -17.98 1.43 -30.47
N ASN A 124 -19.01 1.97 -29.79
CA ASN A 124 -20.34 2.14 -30.38
C ASN A 124 -20.39 3.33 -31.34
N ALA A 125 -20.82 3.14 -32.57
CA ALA A 125 -21.04 4.24 -33.51
C ALA A 125 -22.13 5.25 -33.07
N LYS A 126 -23.03 4.86 -32.16
CA LYS A 126 -24.11 5.73 -31.65
C LYS A 126 -23.62 6.79 -30.65
N PHE A 127 -22.54 6.50 -29.92
CA PHE A 127 -22.05 7.36 -28.84
C PHE A 127 -20.64 7.85 -29.18
N THR A 128 -20.43 9.16 -29.04
CA THR A 128 -19.10 9.76 -29.23
C THR A 128 -18.40 9.92 -27.90
N LYS A 129 -17.08 10.14 -27.93
CA LYS A 129 -16.28 10.47 -26.74
C LYS A 129 -16.84 11.66 -25.95
N ILE A 130 -17.53 12.59 -26.61
CA ILE A 130 -18.16 13.75 -25.94
C ILE A 130 -19.34 13.30 -25.08
N ASP A 131 -20.06 12.26 -25.49
CA ASP A 131 -21.24 11.75 -24.80
C ASP A 131 -20.85 10.93 -23.55
N HIS A 132 -19.86 10.03 -23.69
CA HIS A 132 -19.49 9.11 -22.60
C HIS A 132 -18.22 9.49 -21.84
N GLY A 133 -17.36 10.38 -22.38
CA GLY A 133 -16.17 10.90 -21.71
C GLY A 133 -15.00 9.91 -21.54
N LEU A 134 -15.13 8.69 -22.05
CA LEU A 134 -14.12 7.61 -21.91
C LEU A 134 -13.20 7.51 -23.14
N THR A 135 -12.03 6.91 -22.92
CA THR A 135 -11.07 6.48 -23.94
C THR A 135 -10.60 5.07 -23.64
N LYS A 136 -10.01 4.37 -24.62
CA LYS A 136 -9.49 3.00 -24.43
C LYS A 136 -8.46 2.91 -23.30
N SER A 137 -7.65 3.95 -23.11
CA SER A 137 -6.69 4.01 -21.99
C SER A 137 -7.36 4.07 -20.62
N ASP A 138 -8.59 4.61 -20.51
CA ASP A 138 -9.30 4.69 -19.23
C ASP A 138 -9.71 3.31 -18.69
N ILE A 139 -9.81 2.31 -19.56
CA ILE A 139 -10.13 0.91 -19.23
C ILE A 139 -8.95 -0.04 -19.48
N ASN A 140 -7.75 0.49 -19.66
CA ASN A 140 -6.54 -0.31 -19.83
C ASN A 140 -6.15 -0.97 -18.47
N PRO A 141 -6.08 -2.32 -18.40
CA PRO A 141 -5.68 -3.02 -17.18
C PRO A 141 -4.21 -2.80 -16.80
N LYS A 142 -3.33 -2.46 -17.75
CA LYS A 142 -1.89 -2.23 -17.47
C LYS A 142 -1.66 -0.98 -16.61
N ASP A 143 -2.52 0.03 -16.73
CA ASP A 143 -2.42 1.26 -15.95
C ASP A 143 -3.16 1.15 -14.61
N ARG A 144 -2.58 0.41 -13.66
CA ARG A 144 -3.18 0.08 -12.36
C ARG A 144 -3.29 1.28 -11.39
N GLN A 145 -2.59 2.38 -11.64
CA GLN A 145 -2.53 3.55 -10.74
C GLN A 145 -3.42 4.72 -11.20
N ASN A 146 -4.18 4.55 -12.29
CA ASN A 146 -4.95 5.63 -12.88
C ASN A 146 -6.24 5.99 -12.13
N PHE A 147 -6.10 6.84 -11.12
CA PHE A 147 -7.26 7.39 -10.42
C PHE A 147 -8.13 8.30 -11.31
N SER A 148 -7.56 8.97 -12.31
CA SER A 148 -8.33 9.85 -13.21
C SER A 148 -9.39 9.06 -13.98
N SER A 149 -9.09 7.82 -14.35
CA SER A 149 -10.04 6.88 -14.94
C SER A 149 -11.19 6.54 -14.00
N CYS A 150 -10.94 6.35 -12.70
CA CYS A 150 -12.01 6.14 -11.71
C CYS A 150 -13.03 7.30 -11.70
N VAL A 151 -12.55 8.54 -11.84
CA VAL A 151 -13.43 9.73 -11.88
C VAL A 151 -14.25 9.75 -13.16
N LYS A 152 -13.66 9.43 -14.32
CA LYS A 152 -14.40 9.37 -15.60
C LYS A 152 -15.43 8.25 -15.64
N LEU A 153 -15.06 7.08 -15.13
CA LEU A 153 -15.94 5.90 -15.00
C LEU A 153 -17.15 6.13 -14.08
N THR A 154 -17.11 7.19 -13.26
CA THR A 154 -18.18 7.56 -12.34
C THR A 154 -18.92 8.84 -12.77
N SER A 155 -18.74 9.26 -14.01
CA SER A 155 -19.41 10.43 -14.58
C SER A 155 -20.91 10.20 -14.78
N ASP A 156 -21.70 11.25 -14.56
CA ASP A 156 -23.16 11.18 -14.70
C ASP A 156 -23.60 10.93 -16.15
N ASP A 157 -22.81 11.38 -17.13
CA ASP A 157 -23.14 11.19 -18.54
C ASP A 157 -22.97 9.72 -18.97
N LEU A 158 -21.91 9.05 -18.51
CA LEU A 158 -21.75 7.61 -18.69
C LEU A 158 -22.89 6.83 -18.02
N PHE A 159 -23.32 7.24 -16.82
CA PHE A 159 -24.40 6.57 -16.10
C PHE A 159 -25.74 6.65 -16.83
N LYS A 160 -26.05 7.78 -17.49
CA LYS A 160 -27.25 7.91 -18.33
C LYS A 160 -27.22 6.90 -19.47
N ILE A 161 -26.09 6.77 -20.15
CA ILE A 161 -25.92 5.84 -21.27
C ILE A 161 -26.08 4.38 -20.82
N LEU A 162 -25.45 4.00 -19.72
CA LEU A 162 -25.59 2.65 -19.15
C LEU A 162 -27.03 2.35 -18.71
N LYS A 163 -27.71 3.33 -18.12
CA LYS A 163 -29.09 3.14 -17.62
C LYS A 163 -30.08 2.73 -18.73
N ASP A 164 -29.83 3.14 -19.97
CA ASP A 164 -30.69 2.83 -21.11
C ASP A 164 -30.60 1.37 -21.57
N ASN A 165 -29.59 0.61 -21.11
CA ASN A 165 -29.40 -0.80 -21.46
C ASN A 165 -29.51 -1.71 -20.22
N VAL A 166 -30.52 -2.59 -20.24
CA VAL A 166 -30.80 -3.57 -19.17
C VAL A 166 -29.59 -4.45 -18.86
N ASP A 167 -28.83 -4.87 -19.88
CA ASP A 167 -27.67 -5.76 -19.70
C ASP A 167 -26.54 -5.10 -18.90
N THR A 168 -26.47 -3.77 -18.93
CA THR A 168 -25.41 -3.02 -18.24
C THR A 168 -25.78 -2.61 -16.82
N GLN A 169 -27.01 -2.90 -16.37
CA GLN A 169 -27.55 -2.46 -15.08
C GLN A 169 -26.65 -2.84 -13.90
N ARG A 170 -26.07 -4.06 -13.90
CA ARG A 170 -25.18 -4.50 -12.80
C ARG A 170 -23.85 -3.75 -12.81
N THR A 171 -23.34 -3.44 -13.99
CA THR A 171 -22.10 -2.64 -14.13
C THR A 171 -22.34 -1.21 -13.72
N LEU A 172 -23.51 -0.63 -14.06
CA LEU A 172 -23.94 0.67 -13.55
C LEU A 172 -23.97 0.70 -12.02
N ILE A 173 -24.61 -0.28 -11.37
CA ILE A 173 -24.66 -0.37 -9.91
C ILE A 173 -23.24 -0.46 -9.30
N TYR A 174 -22.36 -1.27 -9.90
CA TYR A 174 -20.97 -1.37 -9.46
C TYR A 174 -20.23 -0.04 -9.54
N LEU A 175 -20.39 0.70 -10.65
CA LEU A 175 -19.80 2.02 -10.83
C LEU A 175 -20.43 3.07 -9.90
N GLN A 176 -21.72 2.95 -9.57
CA GLN A 176 -22.36 3.79 -8.55
C GLN A 176 -21.72 3.59 -7.17
N MET A 177 -21.34 2.36 -6.80
CA MET A 177 -20.58 2.12 -5.56
C MET A 177 -19.24 2.82 -5.59
N LEU A 178 -18.51 2.72 -6.71
CA LEU A 178 -17.25 3.43 -6.89
C LEU A 178 -17.44 4.95 -6.76
N LYS A 179 -18.51 5.50 -7.34
CA LYS A 179 -18.86 6.93 -7.21
C LYS A 179 -19.09 7.32 -5.75
N MET A 180 -19.81 6.49 -4.99
CA MET A 180 -20.08 6.75 -3.58
C MET A 180 -18.82 6.68 -2.71
N ILE A 181 -17.86 5.79 -3.01
CA ILE A 181 -16.54 5.78 -2.35
C ILE A 181 -15.81 7.11 -2.59
N ILE A 182 -15.76 7.58 -3.84
CA ILE A 182 -15.13 8.86 -4.20
C ILE A 182 -15.85 10.03 -3.51
N MET A 183 -17.18 10.02 -3.47
CA MET A 183 -17.97 11.06 -2.81
C MET A 183 -17.74 11.10 -1.29
N ALA A 184 -17.64 9.94 -0.65
CA ALA A 184 -17.46 9.82 0.80
C ALA A 184 -16.09 10.34 1.26
N TYR A 185 -15.02 10.02 0.54
CA TYR A 185 -13.67 10.20 1.05
C TYR A 185 -12.80 11.18 0.25
N VAL A 186 -13.02 11.32 -1.06
CA VAL A 186 -12.12 12.11 -1.93
C VAL A 186 -12.68 13.49 -2.27
N ASN A 187 -13.96 13.58 -2.64
CA ASN A 187 -14.54 14.82 -3.13
C ASN A 187 -14.61 15.88 -2.02
N LYS A 188 -13.91 17.01 -2.18
CA LYS A 188 -13.83 18.10 -1.18
C LYS A 188 -15.16 18.82 -0.94
N LYS A 189 -16.09 18.77 -1.88
CA LYS A 189 -17.36 19.51 -1.83
C LYS A 189 -18.49 18.78 -1.11
N THR A 190 -18.31 17.50 -0.77
CA THR A 190 -19.34 16.69 -0.11
C THR A 190 -19.50 17.10 1.36
N THR A 191 -20.74 17.35 1.79
CA THR A 191 -21.11 17.63 3.20
C THR A 191 -20.88 16.40 4.08
N ILE A 192 -20.72 16.58 5.40
CA ILE A 192 -20.42 15.47 6.31
C ILE A 192 -21.55 14.44 6.33
N ALA A 193 -22.80 14.88 6.36
CA ALA A 193 -23.97 13.99 6.31
C ALA A 193 -23.99 13.16 5.02
N ALA A 194 -23.71 13.77 3.87
CA ALA A 194 -23.66 13.05 2.59
C ALA A 194 -22.48 12.07 2.54
N ARG A 195 -21.32 12.40 3.11
CA ARG A 195 -20.18 11.47 3.22
C ARG A 195 -20.55 10.24 4.04
N LEU A 196 -21.16 10.45 5.20
CA LEU A 196 -21.59 9.37 6.07
C LEU A 196 -22.62 8.47 5.35
N ARG A 197 -23.62 9.08 4.70
CA ARG A 197 -24.63 8.33 3.90
C ARG A 197 -23.97 7.48 2.81
N SER A 198 -23.12 8.08 1.98
CA SER A 198 -22.43 7.37 0.89
C SER A 198 -21.51 6.25 1.40
N ALA A 199 -20.74 6.50 2.48
CA ALA A 199 -19.88 5.48 3.09
C ALA A 199 -20.67 4.27 3.55
N TRP A 200 -21.77 4.48 4.29
CA TRP A 200 -22.59 3.41 4.81
C TRP A 200 -23.46 2.72 3.77
N CYS A 201 -23.88 3.43 2.73
CA CYS A 201 -24.60 2.81 1.61
C CYS A 201 -23.71 1.75 0.95
N VAL A 202 -22.42 2.05 0.72
CA VAL A 202 -21.46 1.09 0.17
C VAL A 202 -21.22 -0.08 1.13
N VAL A 203 -21.14 0.17 2.45
CA VAL A 203 -21.05 -0.90 3.46
C VAL A 203 -22.24 -1.84 3.37
N PHE A 204 -23.46 -1.32 3.41
CA PHE A 204 -24.66 -2.15 3.37
C PHE A 204 -24.79 -2.89 2.05
N PHE A 205 -24.50 -2.23 0.92
CA PHE A 205 -24.43 -2.87 -0.38
C PHE A 205 -23.46 -4.07 -0.37
N CYS A 206 -22.22 -3.86 0.09
CA CYS A 206 -21.23 -4.93 0.18
C CYS A 206 -21.67 -6.06 1.12
N ARG A 207 -22.29 -5.74 2.25
CA ARG A 207 -22.83 -6.73 3.21
C ARG A 207 -23.94 -7.58 2.59
N ILE A 208 -24.89 -6.95 1.90
CA ILE A 208 -25.99 -7.60 1.19
C ILE A 208 -25.41 -8.51 0.09
N TRP A 209 -24.53 -7.96 -0.74
CA TRP A 209 -23.88 -8.68 -1.84
C TRP A 209 -23.09 -9.91 -1.37
N LEU A 210 -22.20 -9.75 -0.37
CA LEU A 210 -21.42 -10.85 0.18
C LEU A 210 -22.31 -11.92 0.83
N THR A 211 -23.34 -11.50 1.57
CA THR A 211 -24.29 -12.41 2.20
C THR A 211 -25.02 -13.24 1.15
N TRP A 212 -25.48 -12.62 0.08
CA TRP A 212 -26.15 -13.30 -1.01
C TRP A 212 -25.24 -14.33 -1.71
N ILE A 213 -23.97 -13.99 -2.00
CA ILE A 213 -23.00 -14.94 -2.57
C ILE A 213 -22.87 -16.17 -1.66
N LYS A 214 -22.74 -15.95 -0.34
CA LYS A 214 -22.63 -17.05 0.62
C LYS A 214 -23.89 -17.90 0.71
N LEU A 215 -25.07 -17.29 0.69
CA LEU A 215 -26.34 -18.02 0.71
C LEU A 215 -26.59 -18.81 -0.58
N LYS A 216 -26.18 -18.28 -1.74
CA LYS A 216 -26.29 -18.97 -3.03
C LYS A 216 -25.31 -20.14 -3.13
N THR A 217 -24.05 -19.95 -2.72
CA THR A 217 -23.04 -21.02 -2.69
C THR A 217 -23.41 -22.16 -1.72
N LEU A 218 -24.07 -21.88 -0.60
CA LEU A 218 -24.58 -22.93 0.30
C LEU A 218 -25.68 -23.80 -0.32
N LYS A 219 -26.39 -23.31 -1.33
CA LYS A 219 -27.47 -24.07 -2.00
C LYS A 219 -26.98 -24.93 -3.17
N THR A 220 -25.83 -24.60 -3.76
CA THR A 220 -25.36 -25.23 -5.00
C THR A 220 -24.05 -25.95 -4.75
N THR A 221 -24.08 -27.28 -4.78
CA THR A 221 -22.91 -28.18 -4.59
C THR A 221 -21.79 -27.98 -5.61
N GLN A 222 -21.97 -27.15 -6.63
CA GLN A 222 -20.97 -26.86 -7.67
C GLN A 222 -20.02 -25.71 -7.32
N PHE A 223 -20.27 -24.90 -6.28
CA PHE A 223 -19.32 -23.86 -5.88
C PHE A 223 -18.28 -24.40 -4.91
N SER A 224 -17.17 -24.89 -5.45
CA SER A 224 -15.93 -25.13 -4.71
C SER A 224 -15.55 -23.91 -3.87
N GLU A 225 -15.11 -24.12 -2.63
CA GLU A 225 -14.63 -23.05 -1.73
C GLU A 225 -13.54 -22.18 -2.34
N LYS A 226 -12.75 -22.73 -3.27
CA LYS A 226 -11.66 -22.04 -3.96
C LYS A 226 -12.14 -20.94 -4.93
N ASN A 227 -13.40 -20.95 -5.39
CA ASN A 227 -13.89 -19.97 -6.37
C ASN A 227 -14.65 -18.79 -5.75
N LYS A 228 -14.85 -18.75 -4.42
CA LYS A 228 -15.67 -17.73 -3.75
C LYS A 228 -15.11 -16.31 -3.88
N SER A 229 -13.79 -16.16 -3.98
CA SER A 229 -13.09 -14.88 -4.09
C SER A 229 -13.26 -14.20 -5.45
N LYS A 230 -13.59 -14.94 -6.51
CA LYS A 230 -13.73 -14.39 -7.87
C LYS A 230 -15.05 -13.65 -8.10
N TYR A 231 -16.09 -13.96 -7.32
CA TYR A 231 -17.45 -13.43 -7.51
C TYR A 231 -17.72 -12.10 -6.79
N PHE A 232 -16.81 -11.66 -5.95
CA PHE A 232 -16.92 -10.49 -5.08
C PHE A 232 -15.65 -9.66 -5.15
N ILE A 233 -15.71 -8.41 -4.70
CA ILE A 233 -14.50 -7.60 -4.51
C ILE A 233 -13.51 -8.31 -3.58
N THR A 234 -12.23 -7.98 -3.73
CA THR A 234 -11.17 -8.56 -2.89
C THR A 234 -11.42 -8.30 -1.40
N ARG A 235 -11.03 -9.27 -0.56
CA ARG A 235 -11.22 -9.16 0.90
C ARG A 235 -10.58 -7.90 1.50
N PRO A 236 -9.36 -7.49 1.13
CA PRO A 236 -8.78 -6.23 1.62
C PRO A 236 -9.61 -5.01 1.23
N ALA A 237 -10.14 -4.95 0.00
CA ALA A 237 -11.01 -3.85 -0.43
C ALA A 237 -12.31 -3.80 0.37
N TYR A 238 -12.96 -4.94 0.60
CA TYR A 238 -14.16 -5.01 1.43
C TYR A 238 -13.90 -4.58 2.88
N LEU A 239 -12.83 -5.08 3.50
CA LEU A 239 -12.47 -4.70 4.87
C LEU A 239 -12.08 -3.21 4.97
N SER A 240 -11.48 -2.64 3.94
CA SER A 240 -11.18 -1.20 3.86
C SER A 240 -12.44 -0.36 3.82
N VAL A 241 -13.47 -0.77 3.05
CA VAL A 241 -14.79 -0.13 3.02
C VAL A 241 -15.42 -0.11 4.41
N GLU A 242 -15.43 -1.25 5.09
CA GLU A 242 -15.93 -1.36 6.46
C GLU A 242 -15.15 -0.44 7.40
N LEU A 243 -13.82 -0.61 7.49
CA LEU A 243 -12.96 0.16 8.38
C LEU A 243 -13.14 1.67 8.19
N ASN A 244 -13.11 2.17 6.96
CA ASN A 244 -13.25 3.60 6.69
C ASN A 244 -14.60 4.14 7.14
N ALA A 245 -15.69 3.40 6.92
CA ALA A 245 -17.03 3.84 7.30
C ALA A 245 -17.24 3.86 8.82
N HIS A 246 -16.76 2.82 9.53
CA HIS A 246 -16.82 2.79 10.99
C HIS A 246 -15.95 3.90 11.61
N ASN A 247 -14.72 4.11 11.10
CA ASN A 247 -13.83 5.16 11.59
C ASN A 247 -14.37 6.57 11.27
N LEU A 248 -14.98 6.77 10.10
CA LEU A 248 -15.66 8.04 9.76
C LEU A 248 -16.77 8.35 10.75
N LEU A 249 -17.62 7.38 11.05
CA LEU A 249 -18.68 7.58 12.04
C LEU A 249 -18.10 7.84 13.43
N TYR A 250 -17.09 7.07 13.86
CA TYR A 250 -16.44 7.26 15.14
C TYR A 250 -15.89 8.69 15.27
N LEU A 251 -15.22 9.19 14.22
CA LEU A 251 -14.69 10.56 14.17
C LEU A 251 -15.79 11.62 14.24
N ILE A 252 -16.91 11.44 13.54
CA ILE A 252 -18.08 12.33 13.63
C ILE A 252 -18.59 12.37 15.08
N LEU A 253 -18.66 11.22 15.75
CA LEU A 253 -19.12 11.15 17.14
C LEU A 253 -18.16 11.84 18.10
N LEU A 254 -16.85 11.76 17.89
CA LEU A 254 -15.87 12.52 18.69
C LEU A 254 -16.08 14.03 18.55
N VAL A 255 -16.34 14.51 17.34
CA VAL A 255 -16.64 15.93 17.10
C VAL A 255 -17.99 16.35 17.70
N GLN A 256 -19.04 15.54 17.54
CA GLN A 256 -20.35 15.79 18.19
C GLN A 256 -20.24 15.83 19.72
N GLN A 257 -19.35 14.99 20.28
CA GLN A 257 -19.09 14.94 21.71
C GLN A 257 -18.05 15.97 22.18
N LYS A 258 -17.60 16.85 21.27
CA LYS A 258 -16.63 17.93 21.53
C LYS A 258 -15.28 17.44 22.07
N GLN A 259 -14.92 16.20 21.76
CA GLN A 259 -13.60 15.64 22.04
C GLN A 259 -12.59 16.05 20.97
N LEU A 260 -13.06 16.34 19.75
CA LEU A 260 -12.23 16.80 18.64
C LEU A 260 -12.85 18.03 17.97
N PRO A 261 -12.04 18.90 17.36
CA PRO A 261 -12.52 20.07 16.62
C PRO A 261 -13.15 19.66 15.27
N PRO A 262 -14.09 20.45 14.71
CA PRO A 262 -14.70 20.17 13.40
C PRO A 262 -13.70 20.02 12.25
N GLN A 263 -12.54 20.67 12.34
CA GLN A 263 -11.46 20.57 11.37
C GLN A 263 -10.92 19.13 11.24
N SER A 264 -11.07 18.30 12.27
CA SER A 264 -10.74 16.88 12.20
C SER A 264 -11.57 16.14 11.15
N LEU A 265 -12.73 16.66 10.72
CA LEU A 265 -13.57 16.08 9.67
C LEU A 265 -13.17 16.52 8.24
N TYR A 266 -11.96 17.06 8.06
CA TYR A 266 -11.36 17.24 6.74
C TYR A 266 -10.85 15.91 6.15
N ILE A 267 -11.78 14.97 5.93
CA ILE A 267 -11.52 13.58 5.51
C ILE A 267 -10.65 13.49 4.24
N HIS A 268 -10.76 14.45 3.33
CA HIS A 268 -9.95 14.50 2.11
C HIS A 268 -8.44 14.71 2.37
N THR A 269 -8.05 15.06 3.61
CA THR A 269 -6.65 15.14 4.04
C THR A 269 -6.12 13.80 4.53
N PHE A 270 -6.99 12.82 4.79
CA PHE A 270 -6.62 11.45 5.19
C PHE A 270 -6.21 10.66 3.96
N SER A 271 -5.03 11.00 3.45
CA SER A 271 -4.46 10.42 2.24
C SER A 271 -2.95 10.33 2.36
N SER A 272 -2.37 9.31 1.73
CA SER A 272 -0.93 9.16 1.57
C SER A 272 -0.34 10.11 0.52
N GLN A 273 -1.14 11.01 -0.06
CA GLN A 273 -0.73 11.96 -1.10
C GLN A 273 0.43 12.87 -0.66
N ALA A 274 0.50 13.23 0.63
CA ALA A 274 1.63 13.97 1.18
C ALA A 274 2.94 13.14 1.12
N CYS A 275 2.86 11.85 1.48
CA CYS A 275 3.97 10.91 1.39
C CYS A 275 4.39 10.67 -0.08
N GLU A 276 3.43 10.44 -0.98
CA GLU A 276 3.68 10.33 -2.42
C GLU A 276 4.36 11.58 -2.99
N SER A 277 3.93 12.76 -2.53
CA SER A 277 4.54 14.04 -2.92
C SER A 277 5.99 14.13 -2.44
N ILE A 278 6.31 13.65 -1.24
CA ILE A 278 7.70 13.55 -0.75
C ILE A 278 8.51 12.61 -1.64
N PHE A 279 7.99 11.44 -2.01
CA PHE A 279 8.67 10.51 -2.93
C PHE A 279 8.89 11.15 -4.30
N ARG A 280 7.88 11.81 -4.87
CA ARG A 280 8.01 12.52 -6.15
C ARG A 280 9.03 13.65 -6.08
N ASN A 281 9.01 14.45 -5.02
CA ASN A 281 9.94 15.56 -4.84
C ASN A 281 11.38 15.05 -4.64
N THR A 282 11.57 13.95 -3.90
CA THR A 282 12.91 13.34 -3.75
C THR A 282 13.41 12.72 -5.07
N ARG A 283 12.53 12.15 -5.91
CA ARG A 283 12.87 11.75 -7.30
C ARG A 283 13.25 12.95 -8.17
N ALA A 284 12.54 14.06 -8.04
CA ALA A 284 12.83 15.29 -8.79
C ALA A 284 14.08 16.05 -8.31
N LEU A 285 14.56 15.79 -7.09
CA LEU A 285 15.79 16.36 -6.53
C LEU A 285 17.05 15.65 -7.08
N SER A 286 17.15 15.53 -8.41
CA SER A 286 18.36 15.07 -9.10
C SER A 286 19.23 16.25 -9.54
N GLY A 287 20.52 16.00 -9.78
CA GLY A 287 21.45 17.04 -10.25
C GLY A 287 21.12 17.49 -11.68
N VAL A 288 21.62 18.66 -12.08
CA VAL A 288 21.37 19.31 -13.39
C VAL A 288 21.68 18.40 -14.60
N TYR A 289 22.51 17.37 -14.41
CA TYR A 289 22.90 16.40 -15.44
C TYR A 289 22.57 14.95 -15.05
N SER A 290 21.61 14.74 -14.16
CA SER A 290 21.23 13.42 -13.68
C SER A 290 19.73 13.23 -13.75
N THR A 291 19.30 12.21 -14.49
CA THR A 291 17.91 11.72 -14.54
C THR A 291 17.69 10.54 -13.58
N ILE A 292 18.59 10.36 -12.60
CA ILE A 292 18.54 9.22 -11.67
C ILE A 292 17.35 9.39 -10.73
N VAL A 293 16.24 8.76 -11.13
CA VAL A 293 14.98 8.65 -10.37
C VAL A 293 15.03 7.53 -9.32
N ASN A 294 15.87 6.51 -9.53
CA ASN A 294 16.08 5.41 -8.60
C ASN A 294 17.31 5.66 -7.74
N PHE A 295 17.18 5.60 -6.43
CA PHE A 295 18.26 5.96 -5.51
C PHE A 295 18.29 5.07 -4.28
N THR A 296 19.46 4.96 -3.65
CA THR A 296 19.63 4.16 -2.44
C THR A 296 18.91 4.79 -1.25
N VAL A 297 18.71 4.03 -0.17
CA VAL A 297 18.15 4.58 1.09
C VAL A 297 19.00 5.74 1.61
N HIS A 298 20.32 5.66 1.51
CA HIS A 298 21.22 6.75 1.91
C HIS A 298 20.99 8.02 1.09
N ASP A 299 20.81 7.87 -0.22
CA ASP A 299 20.49 8.99 -1.10
C ASP A 299 19.11 9.57 -0.80
N PHE A 300 18.12 8.72 -0.52
CA PHE A 300 16.80 9.16 -0.08
C PHE A 300 16.89 10.03 1.17
N LEU A 301 17.57 9.55 2.22
CA LEU A 301 17.70 10.29 3.48
C LEU A 301 18.39 11.64 3.26
N ARG A 302 19.43 11.69 2.42
CA ARG A 302 20.09 12.96 2.06
C ARG A 302 19.17 13.91 1.31
N ARG A 303 18.37 13.40 0.36
CA ARG A 303 17.40 14.20 -0.42
C ARG A 303 16.25 14.65 0.48
N ALA A 304 15.78 13.82 1.40
CA ALA A 304 14.75 14.14 2.38
C ALA A 304 15.19 15.25 3.33
N GLN A 305 16.44 15.22 3.83
CA GLN A 305 17.02 16.32 4.62
C GLN A 305 17.03 17.65 3.85
N ARG A 306 17.43 17.61 2.57
CA ARG A 306 17.37 18.81 1.70
C ARG A 306 15.94 19.30 1.49
N LEU A 307 15.00 18.39 1.29
CA LEU A 307 13.59 18.72 1.13
C LEU A 307 13.00 19.35 2.40
N SER A 308 13.36 18.83 3.58
CA SER A 308 12.98 19.40 4.88
C SER A 308 13.51 20.83 5.02
N LEU A 309 14.79 21.08 4.74
CA LEU A 309 15.35 22.44 4.76
C LEU A 309 14.64 23.38 3.76
N LEU A 310 14.33 22.90 2.56
CA LEU A 310 13.57 23.68 1.58
C LEU A 310 12.16 24.03 2.07
N ASN A 311 11.48 23.08 2.73
CA ASN A 311 10.16 23.31 3.31
C ASN A 311 10.23 24.30 4.48
N ASP A 312 11.24 24.21 5.35
CA ASP A 312 11.45 25.16 6.44
C ASP A 312 11.63 26.59 5.91
N ILE A 313 12.42 26.76 4.84
CA ILE A 313 12.61 28.05 4.18
C ILE A 313 11.29 28.56 3.60
N LYS A 314 10.51 27.71 2.93
CA LYS A 314 9.19 28.07 2.39
C LYS A 314 8.21 28.48 3.50
N CYS A 315 8.15 27.74 4.60
CA CYS A 315 7.28 28.04 5.73
C CYS A 315 7.65 29.36 6.42
N LYS A 316 8.95 29.61 6.65
CA LYS A 316 9.43 30.88 7.21
C LYS A 316 9.07 32.07 6.30
N HIS A 317 9.17 31.90 4.97
CA HIS A 317 8.77 32.94 4.02
C HIS A 317 7.26 33.24 4.05
N LEU A 318 6.40 32.22 4.17
CA LEU A 318 4.94 32.43 4.23
C LEU A 318 4.51 33.20 5.49
N ASN A 319 5.25 33.07 6.59
CA ASN A 319 4.93 33.68 7.88
C ASN A 319 5.62 35.04 8.09
N ASP A 320 6.72 35.32 7.39
CA ASP A 320 7.51 36.54 7.56
C ASP A 320 7.26 37.52 6.41
N THR A 321 6.36 38.48 6.64
CA THR A 321 6.04 39.57 5.71
C THR A 321 7.15 40.63 5.63
N SER A 322 8.21 40.53 6.44
CA SER A 322 9.12 41.65 6.70
C SER A 322 10.53 41.55 6.11
N VAL A 323 10.96 40.41 5.54
CA VAL A 323 12.35 40.27 5.06
C VAL A 323 12.45 39.54 3.71
N ASN A 324 13.00 40.25 2.72
CA ASN A 324 13.54 39.79 1.42
C ASN A 324 12.67 38.82 0.59
N ASN A 325 12.17 39.34 -0.54
CA ASN A 325 11.33 38.72 -1.56
C ASN A 325 11.95 37.50 -2.28
N LEU A 326 12.24 36.42 -1.56
CA LEU A 326 12.55 35.12 -2.14
C LEU A 326 11.24 34.45 -2.59
N VAL A 327 10.76 34.85 -3.76
CA VAL A 327 9.56 34.26 -4.37
C VAL A 327 9.91 32.89 -4.91
N PHE A 328 9.44 31.84 -4.24
CA PHE A 328 9.48 30.51 -4.82
C PHE A 328 8.55 30.47 -6.04
N PRO A 329 9.02 30.00 -7.21
CA PRO A 329 8.17 29.86 -8.37
C PRO A 329 7.07 28.84 -8.07
N VAL A 330 5.83 29.32 -7.96
CA VAL A 330 4.64 28.47 -7.88
C VAL A 330 4.13 28.27 -9.30
N HIS A 331 4.08 27.02 -9.74
CA HIS A 331 3.49 26.65 -11.02
C HIS A 331 2.05 27.18 -11.10
N TYR A 332 1.66 27.78 -12.22
CA TYR A 332 0.37 28.47 -12.36
C TYR A 332 -0.85 27.60 -12.02
N LYS A 333 -0.76 26.28 -12.27
CA LYS A 333 -1.79 25.29 -11.87
C LYS A 333 -2.04 25.23 -10.36
N HIS A 334 -1.07 25.57 -9.52
CA HIS A 334 -1.18 25.55 -8.05
C HIS A 334 -1.51 26.93 -7.45
N ARG A 335 -1.59 28.00 -8.25
CA ARG A 335 -1.94 29.35 -7.75
C ARG A 335 -3.41 29.49 -7.36
N HIS A 336 -4.28 28.61 -7.86
CA HIS A 336 -5.73 28.69 -7.66
C HIS A 336 -6.27 27.76 -6.56
N ASP A 337 -5.42 26.93 -5.94
CA ASP A 337 -5.83 26.00 -4.87
C ASP A 337 -6.02 26.67 -3.50
N ASN A 338 -5.82 28.00 -3.39
CA ASN A 338 -6.17 28.79 -2.21
C ASN A 338 -7.69 28.99 -2.05
N GLN A 339 -8.49 27.96 -2.34
CA GLN A 339 -9.87 27.95 -1.86
C GLN A 339 -9.82 27.78 -0.34
N SER A 340 -10.36 28.78 0.38
CA SER A 340 -10.70 28.65 1.79
C SER A 340 -11.41 27.32 1.97
N LEU A 341 -10.78 26.38 2.70
CA LEU A 341 -11.48 25.19 3.18
C LEU A 341 -12.77 25.68 3.83
N ALA A 342 -13.90 25.11 3.44
CA ALA A 342 -15.17 25.43 4.08
C ALA A 342 -14.96 25.22 5.59
N ILE A 343 -15.17 26.28 6.37
CA ILE A 343 -15.14 26.18 7.83
C ILE A 343 -16.34 25.31 8.16
N GLN A 344 -16.09 24.03 8.44
CA GLN A 344 -17.15 23.16 8.92
C GLN A 344 -17.58 23.71 10.28
N SER A 345 -18.82 24.16 10.35
CA SER A 345 -19.35 24.70 11.59
C SER A 345 -19.71 23.54 12.53
N GLN A 346 -19.39 23.65 13.81
CA GLN A 346 -19.85 22.70 14.82
C GLN A 346 -21.38 22.49 14.75
N ALA A 347 -22.13 23.55 14.42
CA ALA A 347 -23.58 23.49 14.26
C ALA A 347 -24.04 22.52 13.16
N GLU A 348 -23.30 22.39 12.05
CA GLU A 348 -23.62 21.40 11.01
C GLU A 348 -23.49 19.97 11.55
N VAL A 349 -22.44 19.72 12.33
CA VAL A 349 -22.14 18.39 12.89
C VAL A 349 -23.11 18.00 14.00
N ASP A 350 -23.50 18.95 14.84
CA ASP A 350 -24.46 18.74 15.94
C ASP A 350 -25.88 18.42 15.42
N LEU A 351 -26.22 18.85 14.21
CA LEU A 351 -27.51 18.57 13.57
C LEU A 351 -27.58 17.19 12.88
N ILE A 352 -26.46 16.45 12.80
CA ILE A 352 -26.41 15.15 12.14
C ILE A 352 -27.15 14.11 12.98
N ASP A 353 -28.31 13.68 12.47
CA ASP A 353 -28.99 12.47 12.95
C ASP A 353 -28.36 11.23 12.33
N VAL A 354 -27.45 10.60 13.08
CA VAL A 354 -26.74 9.39 12.65
C VAL A 354 -27.71 8.25 12.35
N GLU A 355 -28.71 7.99 13.20
CA GLU A 355 -29.59 6.83 13.01
C GLU A 355 -30.47 7.00 11.77
N GLN A 356 -30.96 8.22 11.53
CA GLN A 356 -31.69 8.54 10.31
C GLN A 356 -30.80 8.32 9.06
N ILE A 357 -29.59 8.89 9.04
CA ILE A 357 -28.68 8.78 7.89
C ILE A 357 -28.31 7.33 7.59
N ILE A 358 -28.05 6.54 8.63
CA ILE A 358 -27.69 5.12 8.47
C ILE A 358 -28.88 4.30 7.96
N THR A 359 -30.09 4.62 8.43
CA THR A 359 -31.32 3.99 7.95
C THR A 359 -31.58 4.33 6.49
N GLU A 360 -31.44 5.61 6.10
CA GLU A 360 -31.54 6.06 4.71
C GLU A 360 -30.49 5.38 3.82
N ALA A 361 -29.24 5.29 4.26
CA ALA A 361 -28.16 4.62 3.52
C ALA A 361 -28.44 3.13 3.30
N TYR A 362 -29.05 2.47 4.29
CA TYR A 362 -29.47 1.08 4.15
C TYR A 362 -30.64 0.91 3.17
N HIS A 363 -31.64 1.80 3.21
CA HIS A 363 -32.73 1.78 2.24
C HIS A 363 -32.24 2.07 0.82
N GLU A 364 -31.34 3.04 0.65
CA GLU A 364 -30.70 3.34 -0.63
C GLU A 364 -29.95 2.13 -1.20
N ALA A 365 -29.21 1.39 -0.36
CA ALA A 365 -28.56 0.14 -0.76
C ALA A 365 -29.55 -0.96 -1.17
N ILE A 366 -30.72 -1.05 -0.53
CA ILE A 366 -31.81 -1.95 -0.94
C ILE A 366 -32.39 -1.50 -2.28
N ASP A 367 -32.67 -0.21 -2.44
CA ASP A 367 -33.29 0.34 -3.65
C ASP A 367 -32.38 0.14 -4.87
N MET A 368 -31.06 0.27 -4.72
CA MET A 368 -30.09 -0.05 -5.78
C MET A 368 -30.12 -1.52 -6.20
N LEU A 369 -30.52 -2.40 -5.29
CA LEU A 369 -30.65 -3.84 -5.52
C LEU A 369 -32.11 -4.25 -5.82
N SER A 370 -33.02 -3.29 -5.92
CA SER A 370 -34.41 -3.54 -6.28
C SER A 370 -34.49 -4.08 -7.71
N GLY A 371 -35.35 -5.09 -7.92
CA GLY A 371 -35.45 -5.79 -9.19
C GLY A 371 -34.38 -6.86 -9.42
N LEU A 372 -33.46 -7.08 -8.47
CA LEU A 372 -32.51 -8.19 -8.54
C LEU A 372 -33.01 -9.37 -7.69
N GLU A 373 -32.75 -10.61 -8.13
CA GLU A 373 -33.10 -11.82 -7.35
C GLU A 373 -32.41 -11.92 -5.98
N ILE A 374 -31.43 -11.04 -5.72
CA ILE A 374 -30.66 -10.94 -4.48
C ILE A 374 -31.58 -10.78 -3.27
N LEU A 375 -32.54 -9.87 -3.36
CA LEU A 375 -33.42 -9.51 -2.24
C LEU A 375 -34.39 -10.64 -1.90
N ASN A 376 -34.89 -11.37 -2.89
CA ASN A 376 -35.80 -12.50 -2.69
C ASN A 376 -35.14 -13.59 -1.85
N LEU A 377 -33.92 -14.01 -2.23
CA LEU A 377 -33.17 -15.03 -1.48
C LEU A 377 -32.88 -14.61 -0.04
N MET A 378 -32.55 -13.35 0.17
CA MET A 378 -32.24 -12.82 1.50
C MET A 378 -33.48 -12.70 2.38
N ASN A 379 -34.62 -12.34 1.77
CA ASN A 379 -35.91 -12.29 2.46
C ASN A 379 -36.37 -13.69 2.89
N ASP A 380 -36.26 -14.69 2.01
CA ASP A 380 -36.59 -16.09 2.30
C ASP A 380 -35.77 -16.64 3.48
N LYS A 381 -34.53 -16.17 3.63
CA LYS A 381 -33.64 -16.55 4.74
C LYS A 381 -33.77 -15.66 5.96
N THR A 382 -34.68 -14.69 5.95
CA THR A 382 -34.92 -13.72 7.04
C THR A 382 -33.69 -12.88 7.42
N VAL A 383 -32.74 -12.71 6.50
CA VAL A 383 -31.48 -11.97 6.73
C VAL A 383 -31.56 -10.53 6.19
N LEU A 384 -32.57 -10.20 5.38
CA LEU A 384 -32.60 -8.93 4.66
C LEU A 384 -32.58 -7.71 5.59
N GLY A 385 -33.31 -7.73 6.71
CA GLY A 385 -33.44 -6.59 7.64
C GLY A 385 -32.11 -6.09 8.22
N LEU A 386 -31.99 -4.79 8.50
CA LEU A 386 -30.74 -4.13 8.96
C LEU A 386 -30.07 -4.85 10.13
N LYS A 387 -30.85 -5.19 11.17
CA LYS A 387 -30.35 -5.91 12.35
C LYS A 387 -29.98 -7.37 12.01
N PRO A 388 -30.87 -8.20 11.43
CA PRO A 388 -30.53 -9.56 11.01
C PRO A 388 -29.30 -9.65 10.09
N LEU A 389 -29.19 -8.76 9.11
CA LEU A 389 -28.05 -8.66 8.21
C LEU A 389 -26.76 -8.40 8.98
N SER A 390 -26.79 -7.41 9.86
CA SER A 390 -25.60 -7.01 10.62
C SER A 390 -25.16 -8.10 11.61
N GLU A 391 -26.10 -8.79 12.25
CA GLU A 391 -25.81 -9.94 13.12
C GLU A 391 -25.20 -11.11 12.33
N TYR A 392 -25.73 -11.39 11.14
CA TYR A 392 -25.21 -12.42 10.25
C TYR A 392 -23.77 -12.09 9.81
N VAL A 393 -23.52 -10.87 9.32
CA VAL A 393 -22.19 -10.40 8.91
C VAL A 393 -21.23 -10.39 10.08
N PHE A 394 -21.64 -9.91 11.25
CA PHE A 394 -20.84 -9.91 12.46
C PHE A 394 -20.38 -11.32 12.80
N LYS A 395 -21.30 -12.30 12.84
CA LYS A 395 -20.97 -13.70 13.12
C LYS A 395 -19.96 -14.25 12.12
N GLN A 396 -20.11 -13.91 10.84
CA GLN A 396 -19.16 -14.34 9.81
C GLN A 396 -17.78 -13.72 9.97
N LEU A 397 -17.70 -12.40 10.09
CA LEU A 397 -16.42 -11.71 10.26
C LEU A 397 -15.72 -12.16 11.55
N ASN A 398 -16.49 -12.37 12.62
CA ASN A 398 -15.99 -12.87 13.88
C ASN A 398 -15.51 -14.33 13.81
N SER A 399 -16.15 -15.19 13.00
CA SER A 399 -15.62 -16.56 12.79
C SER A 399 -14.28 -16.59 12.07
N TYR A 400 -13.94 -15.55 11.33
CA TYR A 400 -12.61 -15.35 10.75
C TYR A 400 -11.69 -14.50 11.64
N SER A 401 -12.11 -14.19 12.87
CA SER A 401 -11.26 -13.46 13.79
C SER A 401 -10.13 -14.37 14.24
N LYS A 402 -8.90 -13.94 13.93
CA LYS A 402 -7.69 -14.61 14.38
C LYS A 402 -7.20 -13.91 15.65
N MET A 403 -6.96 -14.71 16.69
CA MET A 403 -6.08 -14.31 17.78
C MET A 403 -4.66 -14.59 17.28
N TYR A 404 -3.88 -13.53 17.04
CA TYR A 404 -2.51 -13.69 16.57
C TYR A 404 -1.61 -13.85 17.78
N ASP A 405 -1.29 -15.10 18.10
CA ASP A 405 -0.34 -15.41 19.17
C ASP A 405 1.11 -15.38 18.65
N TYR A 406 1.69 -14.19 18.68
CA TYR A 406 3.10 -13.99 18.36
C TYR A 406 4.05 -14.63 19.38
N SER A 407 3.55 -15.16 20.52
CA SER A 407 4.39 -15.84 21.50
C SER A 407 4.74 -17.28 21.11
N CYS A 408 4.04 -17.87 20.13
CA CYS A 408 4.11 -19.32 19.86
C CYS A 408 4.49 -19.73 18.42
N GLN A 409 4.77 -18.82 17.48
CA GLN A 409 4.92 -19.17 16.05
C GLN A 409 6.22 -18.69 15.42
N LEU A 410 7.27 -19.51 15.51
CA LEU A 410 8.46 -19.42 14.65
C LEU A 410 8.52 -20.53 13.58
N ASN A 411 7.60 -21.50 13.57
CA ASN A 411 7.76 -22.72 12.75
C ASN A 411 6.60 -23.11 11.83
N GLN A 412 5.49 -22.37 11.77
CA GLN A 412 4.37 -22.69 10.89
C GLN A 412 3.65 -21.42 10.41
N THR A 413 4.20 -20.74 9.40
CA THR A 413 3.37 -19.88 8.55
C THR A 413 2.66 -20.78 7.55
N ASP A 414 1.35 -20.89 7.72
CA ASP A 414 0.45 -21.46 6.73
C ASP A 414 0.32 -20.43 5.60
N ASP A 415 1.16 -20.59 4.58
CA ASP A 415 1.28 -19.70 3.41
C ASP A 415 0.03 -19.73 2.49
N GLY A 416 -1.02 -20.47 2.87
CA GLY A 416 -2.21 -20.70 2.05
C GLY A 416 -3.30 -19.61 2.09
N GLU A 417 -3.28 -18.65 3.02
CA GLU A 417 -4.32 -17.59 3.09
C GLU A 417 -3.85 -16.21 2.57
N PHE A 418 -2.60 -16.14 2.12
CA PHE A 418 -2.05 -15.00 1.38
C PHE A 418 -1.67 -15.45 -0.03
N GLU A 419 -2.60 -16.09 -0.75
CA GLU A 419 -2.46 -16.21 -2.21
C GLU A 419 -2.35 -14.78 -2.76
N ILE A 420 -1.09 -14.40 -3.01
CA ILE A 420 -0.64 -13.37 -3.91
C ILE A 420 -1.10 -13.86 -5.28
N ALA A 421 -2.37 -13.67 -5.59
CA ALA A 421 -2.81 -13.51 -6.96
C ALA A 421 -2.87 -12.01 -7.15
N ASP A 422 -1.72 -11.38 -7.48
CA ASP A 422 -1.61 -10.05 -8.11
C ASP A 422 -0.18 -9.45 -8.18
N ASP A 423 0.88 -10.14 -7.74
CA ASP A 423 2.29 -9.71 -7.91
C ASP A 423 3.05 -10.59 -8.93
N ASP A 424 2.48 -10.86 -10.10
CA ASP A 424 3.29 -11.21 -11.27
C ASP A 424 3.84 -9.89 -11.85
N ASP A 425 4.94 -9.44 -11.25
CA ASP A 425 5.84 -8.42 -11.79
C ASP A 425 6.62 -9.04 -12.98
N ASP A 426 5.94 -9.29 -14.10
CA ASP A 426 6.62 -9.47 -15.39
C ASP A 426 6.77 -8.08 -16.03
N ASP A 427 7.78 -7.37 -15.54
CA ASP A 427 8.51 -6.36 -16.31
C ASP A 427 9.23 -7.10 -17.46
N ASP A 428 8.54 -7.35 -18.57
CA ASP A 428 9.21 -7.55 -19.84
C ASP A 428 9.32 -6.19 -20.53
N ASP A 429 10.58 -5.79 -20.66
CA ASP A 429 11.11 -4.55 -21.23
C ASP A 429 10.61 -4.27 -22.66
N ASP A 430 10.46 -2.97 -22.91
CA ASP A 430 10.69 -2.23 -24.16
C ASP A 430 11.05 -3.04 -25.43
N ASP A 431 10.11 -3.11 -26.37
CA ASP A 431 10.44 -2.95 -27.78
C ASP A 431 9.64 -1.76 -28.32
N ASP A 432 10.38 -0.65 -28.49
CA ASP A 432 10.03 0.48 -29.33
C ASP A 432 9.89 -0.02 -30.78
N ASP A 433 8.69 0.08 -31.36
CA ASP A 433 8.55 0.27 -32.80
C ASP A 433 7.51 1.38 -33.02
N ASP A 434 8.05 2.60 -33.14
CA ASP A 434 7.44 3.69 -33.87
C ASP A 434 7.23 3.24 -35.32
N ASP A 435 6.00 3.32 -35.84
CA ASP A 435 5.75 3.53 -37.26
C ASP A 435 4.38 4.22 -37.43
N ASP A 436 4.42 5.55 -37.39
CA ASP A 436 3.48 6.39 -38.13
C ASP A 436 3.97 6.44 -39.58
N ASP A 437 3.20 5.91 -40.54
CA ASP A 437 2.99 6.64 -41.79
C ASP A 437 1.75 6.19 -42.60
N ASP A 438 1.22 7.20 -43.27
CA ASP A 438 -0.11 7.34 -43.84
C ASP A 438 -0.24 6.74 -45.26
N ASN A 439 -1.44 6.24 -45.58
CA ASN A 439 -2.13 6.27 -46.89
C ASN A 439 -1.56 5.59 -48.17
N GLY A 440 -2.42 4.79 -48.84
CA GLY A 440 -2.49 4.78 -50.33
C GLY A 440 -2.69 3.45 -51.07
N THR A 441 -3.95 3.12 -51.36
CA THR A 441 -4.51 2.56 -52.63
C THR A 441 -3.81 1.47 -53.46
N ALA A 442 -4.60 0.40 -53.70
CA ALA A 442 -4.93 -0.24 -54.99
C ALA A 442 -4.12 -1.46 -55.53
N ALA A 443 -4.91 -2.53 -55.71
CA ALA A 443 -4.99 -3.39 -56.89
C ALA A 443 -3.96 -4.54 -57.09
N ASP A 444 -4.49 -5.73 -56.80
CA ASP A 444 -4.70 -6.84 -57.74
C ASP A 444 -3.54 -7.77 -58.20
N LEU A 445 -3.86 -9.06 -58.01
CA LEU A 445 -3.66 -10.23 -58.88
C LEU A 445 -2.44 -11.16 -58.69
N ASN A 446 -2.78 -12.31 -58.07
CA ASN A 446 -2.58 -13.69 -58.57
C ASN A 446 -1.17 -14.17 -58.95
N SER A 447 -0.68 -15.21 -58.26
CA SER A 447 -0.99 -16.61 -58.63
C SER A 447 -0.21 -17.65 -57.80
N ASN A 448 -0.94 -18.70 -57.39
CA ASN A 448 -0.58 -20.12 -57.19
C ASN A 448 0.91 -20.49 -57.00
N GLY A 449 1.32 -21.28 -56.02
CA GLY A 449 0.64 -22.19 -55.10
C GLY A 449 1.56 -23.39 -54.83
N PHE A 450 1.59 -23.94 -53.62
CA PHE A 450 1.71 -25.39 -53.36
C PHE A 450 1.59 -25.69 -51.84
N SER A 451 0.51 -26.41 -51.54
CA SER A 451 0.24 -27.32 -50.42
C SER A 451 1.41 -27.81 -49.54
N SER A 452 1.25 -27.66 -48.22
CA SER A 452 1.33 -28.79 -47.28
C SER A 452 0.44 -28.51 -46.05
N ASN A 453 -0.50 -29.41 -45.81
CA ASN A 453 -1.25 -29.54 -44.55
C ASN A 453 -0.29 -29.71 -43.37
N ASP A 454 -0.66 -29.15 -42.22
CA ASP A 454 -0.78 -29.90 -40.96
C ASP A 454 -1.64 -29.08 -40.00
N ASP A 455 -2.86 -29.56 -39.78
CA ASP A 455 -3.73 -29.18 -38.67
C ASP A 455 -3.14 -29.80 -37.40
N TYR A 456 -2.84 -29.00 -36.38
CA TYR A 456 -2.94 -29.41 -34.98
C TYR A 456 -3.41 -28.22 -34.14
N ASP A 457 -4.52 -28.46 -33.45
CA ASP A 457 -5.01 -27.75 -32.27
C ASP A 457 -3.90 -27.66 -31.21
N ASP A 458 -3.69 -26.48 -30.64
CA ASP A 458 -2.96 -26.26 -29.37
C ASP A 458 -3.83 -25.37 -28.46
N ASP A 459 -5.05 -25.84 -28.22
CA ASP A 459 -5.75 -25.63 -26.95
C ASP A 459 -5.30 -26.77 -26.02
N ASP A 460 -4.57 -26.45 -24.95
CA ASP A 460 -4.31 -27.22 -23.71
C ASP A 460 -2.84 -27.25 -23.26
N GLU A 461 -2.26 -26.12 -22.83
CA GLU A 461 -1.06 -26.14 -21.97
C GLU A 461 -1.14 -25.10 -20.84
N GLN A 462 -2.04 -25.30 -19.87
CA GLN A 462 -1.91 -24.59 -18.59
C GLN A 462 -2.46 -25.31 -17.35
N ASP A 463 -2.66 -26.64 -17.37
CA ASP A 463 -3.18 -27.39 -16.20
C ASP A 463 -2.26 -28.50 -15.64
N ASP A 464 -0.98 -28.56 -16.02
CA ASP A 464 -0.11 -29.71 -15.64
C ASP A 464 1.17 -29.42 -14.83
N THR A 465 1.32 -28.26 -14.21
CA THR A 465 2.51 -27.98 -13.37
C THR A 465 2.47 -28.57 -11.96
N ARG A 466 1.40 -29.27 -11.55
CA ARG A 466 1.30 -29.87 -10.19
C ARG A 466 1.45 -31.40 -10.13
N ASN A 467 1.43 -32.12 -11.25
CA ASN A 467 1.54 -33.59 -11.26
C ASN A 467 2.91 -34.14 -11.68
N LEU A 468 3.90 -33.28 -11.97
CA LEU A 468 5.17 -33.71 -12.58
C LEU A 468 6.41 -33.73 -11.65
N ILE A 469 6.25 -33.63 -10.32
CA ILE A 469 7.38 -33.65 -9.38
C ILE A 469 7.48 -35.02 -8.68
N ASN A 470 7.99 -36.02 -9.39
CA ASN A 470 8.54 -37.23 -8.76
C ASN A 470 9.98 -36.96 -8.30
N THR A 471 10.15 -36.24 -7.19
CA THR A 471 11.46 -36.12 -6.51
C THR A 471 11.37 -36.76 -5.14
N THR A 472 12.20 -37.76 -4.87
CA THR A 472 12.35 -38.34 -3.53
C THR A 472 12.92 -37.28 -2.59
N LYS A 473 12.09 -36.87 -1.63
CA LYS A 473 12.38 -35.81 -0.66
C LYS A 473 13.17 -36.39 0.51
N GLU A 474 14.35 -35.84 0.79
CA GLU A 474 15.09 -36.10 2.02
C GLU A 474 15.25 -34.78 2.79
N GLU A 475 15.02 -34.82 4.11
CA GLU A 475 15.23 -33.66 4.98
C GLU A 475 16.62 -33.75 5.60
N PHE A 476 17.46 -32.75 5.34
CA PHE A 476 18.77 -32.63 5.97
C PHE A 476 18.75 -31.43 6.91
N SER A 477 18.67 -31.68 8.22
CA SER A 477 18.65 -30.62 9.26
C SER A 477 17.57 -29.55 9.03
N GLY A 478 16.35 -29.97 8.66
CA GLY A 478 15.21 -29.06 8.39
C GLY A 478 15.26 -28.38 7.01
N MET A 479 16.28 -28.66 6.20
CA MET A 479 16.44 -28.09 4.86
C MET A 479 15.99 -29.07 3.78
N LYS A 480 15.27 -28.56 2.77
CA LYS A 480 14.83 -29.33 1.61
C LYS A 480 15.98 -29.45 0.61
N VAL A 481 16.46 -30.67 0.40
CA VAL A 481 17.45 -31.03 -0.63
C VAL A 481 16.86 -32.12 -1.53
N PHE A 482 17.29 -32.13 -2.79
CA PHE A 482 16.74 -33.01 -3.82
C PHE A 482 17.87 -33.83 -4.47
N ASN A 483 17.59 -35.09 -4.81
CA ASN A 483 18.56 -35.97 -5.45
C ASN A 483 18.72 -35.67 -6.95
N MET A 484 17.65 -35.25 -7.60
CA MET A 484 17.60 -34.90 -9.01
C MET A 484 16.61 -33.74 -9.20
N VAL A 485 16.86 -32.93 -10.22
CA VAL A 485 16.01 -31.81 -10.64
C VAL A 485 15.84 -31.91 -12.15
N GLN A 486 14.67 -31.53 -12.67
CA GLN A 486 14.41 -31.58 -14.11
C GLN A 486 15.28 -30.54 -14.85
N PRO A 487 15.81 -30.86 -16.06
CA PRO A 487 16.79 -30.02 -16.74
C PRO A 487 16.34 -28.57 -16.98
N HIS A 488 15.04 -28.35 -17.27
CA HIS A 488 14.52 -27.03 -17.60
C HIS A 488 14.44 -26.08 -16.37
N ILE A 489 14.45 -26.61 -15.14
CA ILE A 489 14.47 -25.81 -13.90
C ILE A 489 15.79 -25.90 -13.13
N GLU A 490 16.79 -26.63 -13.64
CA GLU A 490 18.09 -26.81 -12.97
C GLU A 490 18.79 -25.46 -12.68
N HIS A 491 18.56 -24.46 -13.53
CA HIS A 491 19.08 -23.10 -13.36
C HIS A 491 18.60 -22.39 -12.08
N SER A 492 17.55 -22.88 -11.42
CA SER A 492 17.01 -22.34 -10.16
C SER A 492 17.55 -23.04 -8.90
N TYR A 493 18.45 -24.01 -9.07
CA TYR A 493 19.05 -24.81 -7.99
C TYR A 493 20.58 -24.65 -7.94
N PHE A 494 21.15 -24.84 -6.76
CA PHE A 494 22.57 -25.05 -6.55
C PHE A 494 22.85 -26.55 -6.47
N LYS A 495 23.89 -26.98 -7.18
CA LYS A 495 24.43 -28.34 -7.09
C LYS A 495 25.46 -28.36 -5.97
N ALA A 496 25.27 -29.20 -4.96
CA ALA A 496 26.15 -29.33 -3.81
C ALA A 496 26.49 -30.80 -3.57
N THR A 497 27.74 -31.09 -3.21
CA THR A 497 28.14 -32.44 -2.80
C THR A 497 27.96 -32.56 -1.29
N ILE A 498 27.06 -33.44 -0.85
CA ILE A 498 26.78 -33.70 0.57
C ILE A 498 26.95 -35.20 0.78
N ASN A 499 27.88 -35.60 1.65
CA ASN A 499 28.25 -37.00 1.91
C ASN A 499 28.59 -37.79 0.64
N ASP A 500 29.43 -37.20 -0.23
CA ASP A 500 29.86 -37.74 -1.53
C ASP A 500 28.76 -37.91 -2.59
N ASP A 501 27.51 -37.59 -2.26
CA ASP A 501 26.40 -37.55 -3.22
C ASP A 501 26.15 -36.12 -3.74
N ILE A 502 25.81 -36.03 -5.01
CA ILE A 502 25.33 -34.79 -5.62
C ILE A 502 23.88 -34.57 -5.20
N LYS A 503 23.62 -33.45 -4.52
CA LYS A 503 22.29 -32.99 -4.16
C LYS A 503 22.03 -31.61 -4.77
N TYR A 504 20.77 -31.29 -5.00
CA TYR A 504 20.30 -30.02 -5.50
C TYR A 504 19.54 -29.28 -4.42
N MET A 505 19.81 -28.00 -4.26
CA MET A 505 19.18 -27.13 -3.28
C MET A 505 18.65 -25.89 -3.97
N HIS A 506 17.38 -25.54 -3.75
CA HIS A 506 16.82 -24.36 -4.38
C HIS A 506 17.60 -23.10 -3.96
N LYS A 507 17.84 -22.17 -4.91
CA LYS A 507 18.66 -20.98 -4.64
C LYS A 507 18.10 -20.12 -3.49
N GLN A 508 16.77 -20.07 -3.34
CA GLN A 508 16.12 -19.39 -2.21
C GLN A 508 16.42 -20.06 -0.86
N THR A 509 16.48 -21.40 -0.83
CA THR A 509 16.81 -22.17 0.38
C THR A 509 18.28 -21.98 0.76
N ALA A 510 19.19 -21.94 -0.22
CA ALA A 510 20.60 -21.70 0.04
C ALA A 510 20.90 -20.28 0.56
N CYS A 511 20.05 -19.29 0.24
CA CYS A 511 20.19 -17.93 0.80
C CYS A 511 20.07 -17.92 2.33
N TRP A 512 19.38 -18.89 2.92
CA TRP A 512 19.33 -19.05 4.39
C TRP A 512 20.68 -19.49 4.98
N LEU A 513 21.44 -20.36 4.28
CA LEU A 513 22.73 -20.88 4.78
C LEU A 513 23.84 -19.84 4.86
N LEU A 514 23.75 -18.77 4.08
CA LEU A 514 24.75 -17.69 4.06
C LEU A 514 24.62 -16.74 5.27
N THR A 515 23.59 -16.92 6.10
CA THR A 515 23.42 -16.16 7.34
C THR A 515 24.09 -16.89 8.51
N GLY A 516 25.42 -16.86 8.52
CA GLY A 516 26.23 -17.37 9.62
C GLY A 516 26.01 -16.56 10.90
N GLU A 517 25.04 -17.01 11.69
CA GLU A 517 24.65 -16.56 13.03
C GLU A 517 24.11 -15.14 13.24
N LYS A 518 23.03 -15.12 14.04
CA LYS A 518 22.21 -14.02 14.56
C LYS A 518 21.30 -13.35 13.54
N SER A 519 20.08 -13.92 13.51
CA SER A 519 18.79 -13.23 13.37
C SER A 519 18.93 -11.72 13.28
N TYR A 520 18.76 -11.15 12.09
CA TYR A 520 18.07 -9.89 11.77
C TYR A 520 18.35 -9.56 10.29
N HIS A 521 17.27 -9.21 9.58
CA HIS A 521 17.21 -8.61 8.24
C HIS A 521 17.13 -9.56 7.04
N ASN A 522 15.89 -9.71 6.57
CA ASN A 522 15.50 -10.45 5.39
C ASN A 522 15.14 -9.51 4.23
N ARG A 523 15.36 -9.98 2.99
CA ARG A 523 14.98 -9.45 1.66
C ARG A 523 15.91 -8.52 0.88
N MET A 524 16.88 -7.81 1.46
CA MET A 524 17.72 -6.87 0.67
C MET A 524 18.84 -7.56 -0.13
N ASN A 525 19.27 -8.77 0.26
CA ASN A 525 20.50 -9.36 -0.25
C ASN A 525 20.35 -10.16 -1.55
N CYS A 526 19.16 -10.69 -1.89
CA CYS A 526 18.99 -11.46 -3.13
C CYS A 526 19.08 -10.60 -4.40
N ARG A 527 18.75 -9.30 -4.32
CA ARG A 527 18.87 -8.36 -5.46
C ARG A 527 20.30 -7.81 -5.65
N ILE A 528 21.12 -7.78 -4.60
CA ILE A 528 22.50 -7.25 -4.67
C ILE A 528 23.43 -8.21 -5.44
N TYR A 529 23.18 -9.52 -5.39
CA TYR A 529 24.06 -10.51 -6.01
C TYR A 529 23.99 -10.59 -7.54
N ARG A 530 22.93 -10.07 -8.18
CA ARG A 530 22.82 -10.09 -9.65
C ARG A 530 23.59 -8.96 -10.34
N ASN A 531 23.83 -7.81 -9.66
CA ASN A 531 24.22 -6.57 -10.37
C ASN A 531 25.58 -5.95 -10.00
N HIS A 532 26.40 -6.52 -9.09
CA HIS A 532 27.69 -5.89 -8.73
C HIS A 532 28.85 -6.87 -8.53
N PRO A 533 29.74 -7.06 -9.54
CA PRO A 533 30.93 -7.90 -9.41
C PRO A 533 32.05 -7.31 -8.52
N ASN A 534 31.89 -6.12 -7.93
CA ASN A 534 32.98 -5.39 -7.23
C ASN A 534 32.76 -5.13 -5.73
N ILE A 535 31.81 -5.78 -5.08
CA ILE A 535 31.59 -5.60 -3.63
C ILE A 535 32.79 -6.08 -2.79
N TRP A 536 33.52 -7.09 -3.28
CA TRP A 536 34.74 -7.59 -2.65
C TRP A 536 35.88 -6.57 -2.68
N ASN A 537 36.03 -5.82 -3.77
CA ASN A 537 37.01 -4.73 -3.87
C ASN A 537 36.71 -3.59 -2.89
N PHE A 538 35.42 -3.31 -2.64
CA PHE A 538 35.02 -2.33 -1.63
C PHE A 538 35.25 -2.82 -0.20
N ILE A 539 34.96 -4.09 0.09
CA ILE A 539 35.23 -4.70 1.39
C ILE A 539 36.74 -4.77 1.66
N ASP A 540 37.55 -5.13 0.66
CA ASP A 540 39.00 -5.16 0.79
C ASP A 540 39.60 -3.76 0.93
N PHE A 541 39.04 -2.76 0.26
CA PHE A 541 39.38 -1.35 0.48
C PHE A 541 39.08 -0.93 1.93
N MET A 542 37.90 -1.27 2.46
CA MET A 542 37.52 -0.93 3.85
C MET A 542 38.41 -1.64 4.88
N LYS A 543 38.76 -2.91 4.67
CA LYS A 543 39.69 -3.66 5.52
C LYS A 543 41.12 -3.09 5.45
N THR A 544 41.55 -2.63 4.28
CA THR A 544 42.85 -1.99 4.10
C THR A 544 42.89 -0.66 4.84
N GLU A 545 41.80 0.10 4.81
CA GLU A 545 41.73 1.40 5.45
C GLU A 545 41.59 1.32 6.97
N GLU A 546 40.89 0.31 7.48
CA GLU A 546 40.87 -0.03 8.89
C GLU A 546 42.28 -0.38 9.41
N LYS A 547 43.04 -1.22 8.68
CA LYS A 547 44.45 -1.52 9.01
C LYS A 547 45.34 -0.27 8.98
N ARG A 548 45.10 0.65 8.04
CA ARG A 548 45.85 1.91 7.95
C ARG A 548 45.59 2.79 9.17
N VAL A 549 44.33 2.91 9.59
CA VAL A 549 43.94 3.68 10.79
C VAL A 549 44.50 3.04 12.05
N GLN A 550 44.44 1.72 12.19
CA GLN A 550 45.04 1.00 13.33
C GLN A 550 46.56 1.20 13.41
N ASN A 551 47.26 1.19 12.26
CA ASN A 551 48.70 1.47 12.22
C ASN A 551 49.05 2.92 12.58
N ILE A 552 48.20 3.89 12.21
CA ILE A 552 48.38 5.30 12.60
C ILE A 552 48.19 5.46 14.12
N VAL A 553 47.18 4.79 14.69
CA VAL A 553 46.94 4.77 16.14
C VAL A 553 48.09 4.07 16.89
N LEU A 554 48.63 2.98 16.36
CA LEU A 554 49.81 2.29 16.92
C LEU A 554 51.08 3.14 16.85
N GLN A 555 51.33 3.86 15.74
CA GLN A 555 52.46 4.78 15.62
C GLN A 555 52.36 6.00 16.53
N TRP A 556 51.14 6.47 16.82
CA TRP A 556 50.90 7.58 17.74
C TRP A 556 50.93 7.19 19.21
N SER A 557 50.47 5.98 19.56
CA SER A 557 50.51 5.45 20.93
C SER A 557 51.91 4.99 21.37
N SER A 558 52.77 4.61 20.43
CA SER A 558 54.16 4.18 20.73
C SER A 558 55.16 5.33 20.93
N GLY A 559 54.70 6.58 21.06
CA GLY A 559 55.54 7.70 21.49
C GLY A 559 56.72 8.02 20.54
N ALA A 560 56.65 7.60 19.27
CA ALA A 560 57.70 7.85 18.29
C ALA A 560 57.62 9.28 17.72
N SER A 561 57.91 10.28 18.55
CA SER A 561 58.32 11.59 18.07
C SER A 561 59.84 11.65 18.08
N LYS A 562 60.45 11.80 16.90
CA LYS A 562 61.53 12.76 16.59
C LYS A 562 62.22 12.41 15.28
N LYS A 563 61.69 12.91 14.16
CA LYS A 563 62.51 13.46 13.08
C LYS A 563 61.71 14.56 12.39
N LYS A 564 62.02 15.81 12.76
CA LYS A 564 61.49 17.02 12.14
C LYS A 564 61.99 17.09 10.69
N THR A 565 61.16 16.71 9.72
CA THR A 565 61.34 17.16 8.33
C THR A 565 60.63 18.51 8.17
N LYS A 566 61.43 19.52 7.87
CA LYS A 566 61.00 20.92 7.64
C LYS A 566 60.18 21.01 6.34
N ARG A 567 58.87 20.81 6.42
CA ARG A 567 57.83 21.45 5.60
C ARG A 567 56.46 20.90 6.03
N THR A 568 55.91 21.45 7.11
CA THR A 568 54.48 21.29 7.40
C THR A 568 53.69 22.18 6.45
N THR A 569 52.83 21.57 5.64
CA THR A 569 51.93 22.28 4.74
C THR A 569 50.93 23.12 5.55
N ALA A 570 50.41 24.21 4.99
CA ALA A 570 49.39 25.05 5.63
C ALA A 570 48.16 24.24 6.10
N LEU A 571 47.89 23.11 5.41
CA LEU A 571 46.88 22.12 5.78
C LEU A 571 47.18 21.45 7.11
N GLN A 572 48.42 20.98 7.31
CA GLN A 572 48.83 20.35 8.55
C GLN A 572 48.77 21.33 9.72
N ASN A 573 49.13 22.60 9.50
CA ASN A 573 48.99 23.63 10.53
C ASN A 573 47.52 23.85 10.91
N ARG A 574 46.60 23.87 9.94
CA ARG A 574 45.15 24.00 10.22
C ARG A 574 44.58 22.81 10.97
N ILE A 575 44.98 21.59 10.60
CA ILE A 575 44.56 20.37 11.29
C ILE A 575 45.09 20.38 12.73
N ASN A 576 46.36 20.75 12.92
CA ASN A 576 46.96 20.87 14.25
C ASN A 576 46.27 21.96 15.10
N THR A 577 45.84 23.07 14.50
CA THR A 577 45.08 24.12 15.21
C THR A 577 43.69 23.64 15.63
N LEU A 578 42.95 22.96 14.76
CA LEU A 578 41.65 22.38 15.11
C LEU A 578 41.79 21.35 16.24
N TYR A 579 42.80 20.49 16.15
CA TYR A 579 43.07 19.48 17.16
C TYR A 579 43.52 20.08 18.51
N SER A 580 44.33 21.14 18.48
CA SER A 580 44.71 21.88 19.69
C SER A 580 43.51 22.56 20.36
N ARG A 581 42.54 23.08 19.58
CA ARG A 581 41.32 23.64 20.14
C ARG A 581 40.45 22.58 20.79
N TYR A 582 40.37 21.39 20.19
CA TYR A 582 39.64 20.25 20.77
C TYR A 582 40.27 19.77 22.09
N ASN A 583 41.60 19.56 22.12
CA ASN A 583 42.29 19.11 23.34
C ASN A 583 42.23 20.12 24.48
N ASN A 584 42.05 21.41 24.18
CA ASN A 584 41.84 22.46 25.17
C ASN A 584 40.35 22.68 25.51
N TYR A 585 39.46 21.77 25.09
CA TYR A 585 38.00 21.82 25.29
C TYR A 585 37.32 23.09 24.73
N LEU A 586 37.93 23.75 23.74
CA LEU A 586 37.39 24.96 23.11
C LEU A 586 36.40 24.68 21.97
N ILE A 587 36.35 23.44 21.48
CA ILE A 587 35.39 22.95 20.48
C ILE A 587 35.00 21.51 20.83
N THR A 588 33.79 21.08 20.45
CA THR A 588 33.32 19.71 20.74
C THR A 588 33.87 18.69 19.72
N ALA A 589 33.71 17.39 20.01
CA ALA A 589 34.10 16.32 19.07
C ALA A 589 33.30 16.39 17.76
N SER A 590 32.04 16.82 17.82
CA SER A 590 31.18 17.04 16.66
C SER A 590 31.69 18.19 15.80
N ASP A 591 32.11 19.30 16.42
CA ASP A 591 32.68 20.45 15.71
C ASP A 591 34.01 20.10 15.01
N LEU A 592 34.84 19.28 15.66
CA LEU A 592 36.10 18.78 15.08
C LEU A 592 35.84 17.92 13.84
N LEU A 593 34.88 17.00 13.93
CA LEU A 593 34.50 16.10 12.83
C LEU A 593 33.83 16.85 11.68
N ASN A 594 33.06 17.89 11.94
CA ASN A 594 32.44 18.73 10.91
C ASN A 594 33.44 19.70 10.24
N GLY A 595 34.49 20.11 10.96
CA GLY A 595 35.56 20.96 10.41
C GLY A 595 36.53 20.23 9.48
N LEU A 596 36.72 18.92 9.65
CA LEU A 596 37.67 18.10 8.89
C LEU A 596 37.30 17.96 7.38
N PRO A 597 36.04 17.72 6.99
CA PRO A 597 35.62 17.68 5.59
C PRO A 597 35.85 19.01 4.83
N LEU A 598 35.63 20.16 5.49
CA LEU A 598 35.88 21.49 4.92
C LEU A 598 37.36 21.76 4.60
N VAL A 599 38.26 21.04 5.27
CA VAL A 599 39.71 21.12 5.06
C VAL A 599 40.16 20.24 3.88
N VAL A 600 39.45 19.14 3.62
CA VAL A 600 39.74 18.18 2.54
C VAL A 600 39.10 18.58 1.21
N ALA A 601 37.92 19.22 1.22
CA ALA A 601 37.20 19.63 0.01
C ALA A 601 37.89 20.71 -0.85
N LYS A 602 38.98 21.33 -0.36
CA LYS A 602 39.73 22.37 -1.10
C LYS A 602 40.78 21.83 -2.08
N LYS A 603 40.84 20.51 -2.29
CA LYS A 603 41.84 19.88 -3.16
C LYS A 603 41.29 18.76 -4.05
N LEU A 604 40.02 18.87 -4.44
CA LEU A 604 39.45 18.17 -5.61
C LEU A 604 39.08 19.21 -6.67
#